data_AF-A0A183JPB8-F1
#
_entry.id   AF-A0A183JPB8-F1
#
_cell.length_a   1.000
_cell.length_b   1.000
_cell.length_c   1.000
_cell.angle_alpha   90.00
_cell.angle_beta   90.00
_cell.angle_gamma   90.00
#
_symmetry.space_group_name_H-M   'P 1'
#
loop_
_entity.id
_entity.type
_entity.pdbx_description
1 polymer ?
#
loop_
_entity_poly.entity_id
_entity_poly.type
_entity_poly.pdbx_seq_one_letter_code
_entity_poly.pdbx_strand_id
1 'polypeptide(L)' 'MNMIQLSVDFIPLESHLYSLEATESAQLYFLPSDIVHDKLSRIDQIAEQLASVCITLQEYPKICYQK' A
#
# COMPACT_ATOMS: atom_id res chain seq x y z
N MET A 1 -26.02 -13.32 9.65
CA MET A 1 -24.63 -13.63 9.24
C MET A 1 -23.94 -12.29 9.07
N ASN A 2 -23.19 -11.83 10.07
CA ASN A 2 -22.50 -10.53 10.00
C ASN A 2 -21.24 -10.71 9.15
N MET A 3 -21.15 -9.99 8.03
CA MET A 3 -19.91 -9.85 7.28
C MET A 3 -19.09 -8.76 7.95
N ILE A 4 -17.93 -9.14 8.51
CA ILE A 4 -16.93 -8.21 9.02
C ILE A 4 -15.85 -8.13 7.95
N GLN A 5 -15.69 -6.97 7.32
CA GLN A 5 -14.54 -6.72 6.46
C GLN A 5 -13.35 -6.40 7.36
N LEU A 6 -12.34 -7.27 7.35
CA LEU A 6 -11.08 -7.00 8.01
C LEU A 6 -10.24 -6.16 7.05
N SER A 7 -9.94 -4.92 7.41
CA SER A 7 -9.02 -4.03 6.69
C SER A 7 -7.57 -4.42 7.01
N VAL A 8 -7.15 -5.63 6.67
CA VAL A 8 -5.76 -6.06 6.85
C VAL A 8 -5.21 -6.45 5.48
N ASP A 9 -4.81 -5.45 4.72
CA ASP A 9 -4.20 -5.60 3.39
C ASP A 9 -2.66 -5.51 3.45
N PHE A 10 -2.05 -5.97 4.54
CA PHE A 10 -0.59 -6.03 4.72
C PHE A 10 -0.18 -7.24 5.57
N ILE A 11 1.07 -7.67 5.41
CA ILE A 11 1.67 -8.75 6.19
C ILE A 11 2.55 -8.15 7.29
N PRO A 12 2.21 -8.30 8.59
CA PRO A 12 3.13 -7.98 9.67
C PRO A 12 4.23 -9.04 9.74
N LEU A 13 5.48 -8.63 9.51
CA LEU A 13 6.65 -9.51 9.55
C LEU A 13 7.31 -9.49 10.93
N GLU A 14 7.48 -8.30 11.51
CA GLU A 14 8.03 -8.09 12.86
C GLU A 14 7.28 -6.93 13.54
N SER A 15 7.56 -6.65 14.81
CA SER A 15 6.85 -5.63 15.60
C SER A 15 6.80 -4.24 14.96
N HIS A 16 7.76 -3.91 14.11
CA HIS A 16 7.84 -2.62 13.41
C HIS A 16 8.11 -2.79 11.91
N LEU A 17 7.88 -3.99 11.37
CA LEU A 17 8.14 -4.31 9.98
C LEU A 17 6.89 -4.95 9.36
N TYR A 18 6.44 -4.39 8.25
CA TYR A 18 5.34 -4.94 7.46
C TYR A 18 5.68 -4.93 5.97
N SER A 19 4.99 -5.78 5.21
CA SER A 19 5.04 -5.85 3.75
C SER A 19 3.65 -5.62 3.16
N LEU A 20 3.59 -4.93 2.01
CA LEU A 20 2.37 -4.71 1.23
C LEU A 20 2.14 -5.79 0.15
N GLU A 21 3.02 -6.79 0.05
CA GLU A 21 3.05 -7.81 -1.01
C GLU A 21 3.03 -7.27 -2.46
N ALA A 22 3.38 -6.00 -2.63
CA ALA A 22 3.39 -5.34 -3.93
C ALA A 22 4.70 -5.61 -4.70
N THR A 23 5.05 -6.87 -4.93
CA THR A 23 6.36 -7.29 -5.51
C THR A 23 6.64 -6.67 -6.88
N GLU A 24 5.61 -6.43 -7.68
CA GLU A 24 5.75 -5.81 -8.99
C GLU A 24 5.77 -4.26 -8.95
N SER A 25 5.56 -3.65 -7.77
CA SER A 25 5.47 -2.19 -7.63
C SER A 25 6.79 -1.49 -7.96
N ALA A 26 7.93 -2.17 -7.85
CA ALA A 26 9.23 -1.64 -8.24
C ALA A 26 9.21 -1.12 -9.70
N GLN A 27 8.49 -1.81 -10.58
CA GLN A 27 8.34 -1.41 -11.99
C GLN A 27 7.70 -0.02 -12.13
N LEU A 28 6.77 0.35 -11.24
CA LEU A 28 6.09 1.65 -11.26
C LEU A 28 7.07 2.83 -11.14
N TYR A 29 8.19 2.60 -10.45
CA TYR A 29 9.17 3.64 -10.12
C TYR A 29 10.42 3.57 -11.00
N PHE A 30 10.84 2.37 -11.41
CA PHE A 30 12.11 2.19 -12.15
C PHE A 30 11.96 2.04 -13.66
N LEU A 31 10.77 1.70 -14.16
CA LEU A 31 10.53 1.57 -15.60
C LEU A 31 9.85 2.83 -16.18
N PRO A 32 10.10 3.15 -17.47
CA PRO A 32 9.37 4.19 -18.19
C PRO A 32 7.86 4.00 -18.16
N SER A 33 7.11 5.10 -18.13
CA SER A 33 5.63 5.10 -18.14
C SER A 33 5.03 4.31 -19.29
N ASP A 34 5.72 4.28 -20.43
CA ASP A 34 5.23 3.67 -21.66
C ASP A 34 5.28 2.13 -21.60
N ILE A 35 6.07 1.58 -20.66
CA ILE A 35 6.19 0.14 -20.40
C ILE A 35 5.22 -0.29 -19.30
N VAL A 36 4.93 0.62 -18.36
CA VAL A 36 4.12 0.32 -17.19
C VAL A 36 2.66 0.67 -17.44
N HIS A 37 1.89 -0.33 -17.86
CA HIS A 37 0.44 -0.21 -17.95
C HIS A 37 -0.19 0.02 -16.57
N ASP A 38 -1.29 0.79 -16.55
CA ASP A 38 -2.13 1.03 -15.37
C ASP A 38 -1.40 1.57 -14.14
N LYS A 39 -0.30 2.32 -14.35
CA LYS A 39 0.53 2.87 -13.28
C LYS A 39 -0.28 3.59 -12.19
N LEU A 40 -1.25 4.43 -12.59
CA LEU A 40 -2.09 5.17 -11.63
C LEU A 40 -2.96 4.23 -10.78
N SER A 41 -3.65 3.27 -11.41
CA SER A 41 -4.48 2.30 -10.69
C SER A 41 -3.67 1.48 -9.68
N ARG A 42 -2.43 1.12 -10.02
CA ARG A 42 -1.54 0.36 -9.13
C ARG A 42 -1.02 1.21 -7.97
N ILE A 43 -0.81 2.52 -8.19
CA ILE A 43 -0.48 3.47 -7.10
C ILE A 43 -1.68 3.63 -6.17
N ASP A 44 -2.90 3.74 -6.70
CA ASP A 44 -4.13 3.87 -5.90
C ASP A 44 -4.32 2.64 -4.99
N GLN A 45 -4.05 1.43 -5.50
CA GLN A 45 -4.07 0.20 -4.69
C GLN A 45 -3.08 0.25 -3.53
N ILE A 46 -1.84 0.70 -3.78
CA ILE A 46 -0.82 0.85 -2.72
C ILE A 46 -1.27 1.89 -1.68
N ALA A 47 -1.89 2.98 -2.12
CA ALA A 47 -2.41 4.02 -1.23
C ALA A 47 -3.52 3.49 -0.32
N GLU A 48 -4.43 2.67 -0.85
CA GLU A 48 -5.49 2.01 -0.08
C GLU A 48 -4.91 1.07 0.99
N GLN A 49 -3.90 0.25 0.62
CA GLN A 49 -3.23 -0.63 1.58
C GLN A 49 -2.51 0.14 2.69
N LEU A 50 -1.81 1.24 2.35
CA LEU A 50 -1.18 2.12 3.35
C LEU A 50 -2.21 2.76 4.28
N ALA A 51 -3.37 3.15 3.77
CA ALA A 51 -4.46 3.66 4.59
C ALA A 51 -4.99 2.56 5.55
N SER A 52 -5.08 1.32 5.09
CA SER A 52 -5.45 0.16 5.90
C SER A 52 -4.49 -0.07 7.08
N VAL A 53 -3.18 0.15 6.87
CA VAL A 53 -2.17 0.12 7.95
C VAL A 53 -2.47 1.20 8.99
N CYS A 54 -2.70 2.44 8.55
CA CYS A 54 -3.02 3.56 9.45
C CYS A 54 -4.28 3.28 10.28
N ILE A 55 -5.33 2.73 9.65
CA ILE A 55 -6.58 2.34 10.33
C ILE A 55 -6.31 1.24 11.38
N THR A 56 -5.53 0.23 11.02
CA THR A 56 -5.20 -0.89 11.92
C THR A 56 -4.42 -0.43 13.15
N LEU A 57 -3.48 0.50 12.98
CA LEU A 57 -2.71 1.09 14.07
C LEU A 57 -3.46 2.19 14.84
N GLN A 58 -4.64 2.59 14.36
CA GLN A 58 -5.40 3.75 14.87
C GLN A 58 -4.61 5.06 14.83
N GLU A 59 -3.82 5.25 13.78
CA GLU A 59 -2.99 6.43 13.59
C GLU A 59 -3.47 7.30 12.43
N TYR A 60 -3.22 8.61 12.53
CA TYR A 60 -3.45 9.58 11.45
C TYR A 60 -2.19 10.43 11.23
N PRO A 61 -1.17 9.88 10.56
CA PRO A 61 0.13 10.54 10.42
C PRO A 61 0.09 11.69 9.42
N LYS A 62 1.02 12.65 9.59
CA LYS A 62 1.28 13.66 8.55
C LYS A 62 1.99 13.01 7.37
N ILE A 63 1.40 13.08 6.18
CA ILE A 63 2.00 12.57 4.95
C ILE A 63 3.12 13.50 4.48
N CYS A 64 4.30 12.92 4.22
CA CYS A 64 5.49 13.60 3.70
C CYS A 64 6.02 12.81 2.50
N TYR A 65 6.54 13.49 1.47
CA TYR A 65 7.09 12.86 0.27
C TYR A 65 8.37 13.58 -0.19
N GLN A 66 9.24 12.86 -0.89
CA GLN A 66 10.40 13.41 -1.58
C GLN A 66 10.01 13.68 -3.05
N LYS A 67 10.34 14.88 -3.54
CA LYS A 67 10.21 15.22 -4.96
C LYS A 67 11.38 14.73 -5.78
#